data_AF-A0A953EW80-F1
#
_entry.id   AF-A0A953EW80-F1
#
_cell.length_a   1.000
_cell.length_b   1.000
_cell.length_c   1.000
_cell.angle_alpha   90.00
_cell.angle_beta   90.00
_cell.angle_gamma   90.00
#
_symmetry.space_group_name_H-M   'P 1'
#
loop_
_entity.id
_entity.type
_entity.pdbx_description
1 polymer ?
#
loop_
_entity_poly.entity_id
_entity_poly.type
_entity_poly.pdbx_seq_one_letter_code
_entity_poly.pdbx_strand_id
1 'polypeptide(L)'
;MTLKKLQADGRLKPHKTSKQEIDELRGGVDVKLADAGSTSISDDTRFITAYGAALLLAKMALACAGYRLDSRSGGHHVTAFEALPHCVGAAAAPLAKYFEVCRRKRNEIDYDRANVASRADTDEIVRQTEALQVLVEDWIAKQHRAWSK
;
A
#
# COMPACT_ATOMS: atom_id res chain seq x y z
N MET A 1 18.08 2.32 -1.68
CA MET A 1 18.00 0.98 -1.04
C MET A 1 17.79 -0.07 -2.16
N THR A 2 17.83 -1.38 -1.91
CA THR A 2 17.41 -2.42 -2.88
C THR A 2 16.62 -3.51 -2.16
N LEU A 3 15.78 -4.30 -2.87
CA LEU A 3 15.03 -5.41 -2.26
C LEU A 3 15.95 -6.44 -1.58
N LYS A 4 17.09 -6.77 -2.21
CA LYS A 4 18.11 -7.66 -1.63
C LYS A 4 18.69 -7.11 -0.33
N LYS A 5 18.91 -5.79 -0.24
CA LYS A 5 19.39 -5.16 0.99
C LYS A 5 18.33 -5.18 2.09
N LEU A 6 17.07 -4.85 1.77
CA LEU A 6 15.96 -4.96 2.71
C LEU A 6 15.77 -6.39 3.24
N GLN A 7 16.01 -7.40 2.39
CA GLN A 7 16.02 -8.81 2.80
C GLN A 7 17.20 -9.12 3.73
N ALA A 8 18.41 -8.68 3.38
CA ALA A 8 19.61 -8.88 4.20
C ALA A 8 19.46 -8.23 5.59
N ASP A 9 18.78 -7.08 5.66
CA ASP A 9 18.45 -6.38 6.91
C ASP A 9 17.31 -7.05 7.70
N GLY A 10 16.77 -8.17 7.22
CA GLY A 10 15.69 -8.92 7.88
C GLY A 10 14.30 -8.28 7.78
N ARG A 11 14.13 -7.23 6.98
CA ARG A 11 12.86 -6.50 6.82
C ARG A 11 11.93 -7.17 5.80
N LEU A 12 12.51 -7.90 4.85
CA LEU A 12 11.81 -8.72 3.86
C LEU A 12 12.20 -10.19 3.99
N LYS A 13 11.27 -11.08 3.63
CA LYS A 13 11.49 -12.51 3.51
C LYS A 13 11.17 -12.98 2.09
N PRO A 14 11.87 -14.01 1.58
CA PRO A 14 11.45 -14.69 0.36
C PRO A 14 10.00 -15.14 0.46
N HIS A 15 9.27 -15.00 -0.64
CA HIS A 15 7.88 -15.37 -0.75
C HIS A 15 7.59 -15.93 -2.14
N LYS A 16 6.69 -16.90 -2.21
CA LYS A 16 6.15 -17.41 -3.47
C LYS A 16 4.65 -17.16 -3.45
N THR A 17 4.19 -16.21 -4.25
CA THR A 17 2.78 -15.86 -4.33
C THR A 17 1.98 -16.80 -5.24
N SER A 18 0.66 -16.66 -5.21
CA SER A 18 -0.30 -17.40 -6.03
C SER A 18 -1.35 -16.44 -6.61
N LYS A 19 -2.04 -16.82 -7.70
CA LYS A 19 -3.17 -16.04 -8.25
C LYS A 19 -4.23 -15.77 -7.18
N GLN A 20 -4.54 -16.77 -6.36
CA GLN A 20 -5.50 -16.65 -5.28
C GLN A 20 -5.10 -15.58 -4.26
N GLU A 21 -3.84 -15.57 -3.80
CA GLU A 21 -3.36 -14.55 -2.85
C GLU A 21 -3.48 -13.14 -3.44
N ILE A 22 -3.10 -12.97 -4.70
CA ILE A 22 -3.20 -11.67 -5.39
C ILE A 22 -4.67 -11.24 -5.52
N ASP A 23 -5.58 -12.15 -5.83
CA ASP A 23 -7.01 -11.84 -5.94
C ASP A 23 -7.66 -11.52 -4.57
N GLU A 24 -7.24 -12.20 -3.51
CA GLU A 24 -7.66 -11.86 -2.14
C GLU A 24 -7.16 -10.46 -1.73
N LEU A 25 -5.92 -10.11 -2.07
CA LEU A 25 -5.38 -8.76 -1.87
C LEU A 25 -6.16 -7.71 -2.67
N ARG A 26 -6.51 -8.00 -3.93
CA ARG A 26 -7.36 -7.12 -4.76
C ARG A 26 -8.72 -6.90 -4.15
N GLY A 27 -9.40 -7.97 -3.73
CA GLY A 27 -10.68 -7.85 -3.04
C GLY A 27 -10.60 -6.95 -1.81
N GLY A 28 -9.51 -7.08 -1.03
CA GLY A 28 -9.26 -6.19 0.10
C GLY A 28 -9.02 -4.72 -0.28
N VAL A 29 -8.36 -4.46 -1.42
CA VAL A 29 -8.19 -3.11 -1.97
C VAL A 29 -9.53 -2.53 -2.40
N ASP A 30 -10.32 -3.29 -3.14
CA ASP A 30 -11.61 -2.85 -3.70
C ASP A 30 -12.61 -2.49 -2.57
N VAL A 31 -12.72 -3.35 -1.55
CA VAL A 31 -13.55 -3.07 -0.36
C VAL A 31 -13.10 -1.78 0.34
N LYS A 32 -11.79 -1.62 0.57
CA LYS A 32 -11.27 -0.44 1.27
C LYS A 32 -11.44 0.85 0.49
N LEU A 33 -11.26 0.83 -0.83
CA LEU A 33 -11.50 2.01 -1.67
C LEU A 33 -12.98 2.38 -1.69
N ALA A 34 -13.88 1.40 -1.76
CA ALA A 34 -15.33 1.64 -1.66
C ALA A 34 -15.70 2.28 -0.31
N ASP A 35 -15.19 1.73 0.80
CA ASP A 35 -15.44 2.25 2.15
C ASP A 35 -14.86 3.65 2.34
N ALA A 36 -13.64 3.92 1.85
CA ALA A 36 -13.01 5.25 1.92
C ALA A 36 -13.76 6.31 1.09
N GLY A 37 -14.46 5.88 0.03
CA GLY A 37 -15.33 6.73 -0.78
C GLY A 37 -16.65 7.10 -0.07
N SER A 38 -17.03 6.41 1.01
CA SER A 38 -18.28 6.67 1.71
C SER A 38 -18.27 8.02 2.44
N THR A 39 -19.31 8.83 2.25
CA THR A 39 -19.52 10.09 2.99
C THR A 39 -20.31 9.90 4.28
N SER A 40 -20.68 8.67 4.64
CA SER A 40 -21.47 8.37 5.85
C SER A 40 -20.60 8.11 7.10
N ILE A 41 -19.28 8.14 6.95
CA ILE A 41 -18.30 7.91 8.02
C ILE A 41 -17.34 9.10 8.12
N SER A 42 -16.57 9.19 9.21
CA SER A 42 -15.66 10.32 9.43
C SER A 42 -14.52 10.37 8.42
N ASP A 43 -14.01 11.57 8.15
CA ASP A 43 -12.84 11.75 7.29
C ASP A 43 -11.61 11.02 7.80
N ASP A 44 -11.44 10.92 9.13
CA ASP A 44 -10.42 10.09 9.77
C ASP A 44 -10.51 8.62 9.37
N THR A 45 -11.70 8.02 9.47
CA THR A 45 -11.92 6.62 9.10
C THR A 45 -11.71 6.41 7.60
N ARG A 46 -12.20 7.34 6.76
CA ARG A 46 -11.97 7.28 5.31
C ARG A 46 -10.46 7.33 4.99
N PHE A 47 -9.72 8.24 5.63
CA PHE A 47 -8.28 8.40 5.44
C PHE A 47 -7.50 7.14 5.81
N ILE A 48 -7.75 6.58 7.00
CA ILE A 48 -7.12 5.32 7.44
C ILE A 48 -7.45 4.18 6.48
N THR A 49 -8.69 4.12 6.00
CA THR A 49 -9.15 3.05 5.11
C THR A 49 -8.46 3.13 3.75
N ALA A 50 -8.37 4.31 3.14
CA ALA A 50 -7.62 4.54 1.90
C ALA A 50 -6.13 4.21 2.07
N TYR A 51 -5.51 4.66 3.16
CA TYR A 51 -4.13 4.29 3.49
C TYR A 51 -3.95 2.77 3.59
N GLY A 52 -4.93 2.07 4.17
CA GLY A 52 -4.95 0.61 4.24
C GLY A 52 -5.00 -0.05 2.86
N ALA A 53 -5.76 0.49 1.91
CA ALA A 53 -5.75 0.02 0.52
C ALA A 53 -4.38 0.22 -0.14
N ALA A 54 -3.74 1.39 0.05
CA ALA A 54 -2.40 1.66 -0.45
C ALA A 54 -1.35 0.66 0.10
N LEU A 55 -1.47 0.27 1.37
CA LEU A 55 -0.60 -0.74 1.96
C LEU A 55 -0.83 -2.14 1.37
N LEU A 56 -2.09 -2.51 1.07
CA LEU A 56 -2.38 -3.78 0.39
C LEU A 56 -1.80 -3.81 -1.03
N LEU A 57 -1.88 -2.68 -1.76
CA LEU A 57 -1.24 -2.53 -3.07
C LEU A 57 0.29 -2.70 -2.99
N ALA A 58 0.94 -2.10 -1.99
CA ALA A 58 2.38 -2.27 -1.77
C ALA A 58 2.75 -3.72 -1.41
N LYS A 59 1.93 -4.40 -0.60
CA LYS A 59 2.08 -5.83 -0.30
C LYS A 59 1.91 -6.69 -1.55
N MET A 60 0.95 -6.37 -2.40
CA MET A 60 0.70 -7.07 -3.67
C MET A 60 1.91 -6.96 -4.60
N ALA A 61 2.48 -5.75 -4.74
CA ALA A 61 3.71 -5.53 -5.49
C ALA A 61 4.89 -6.35 -4.96
N LEU A 62 5.07 -6.40 -3.63
CA LEU A 62 6.10 -7.21 -2.99
C LEU A 62 5.89 -8.71 -3.24
N ALA A 63 4.66 -9.20 -3.09
CA ALA A 63 4.33 -10.61 -3.28
C ALA A 63 4.66 -11.06 -4.71
N CYS A 64 4.28 -10.26 -5.70
CA CYS A 64 4.63 -10.48 -7.10
C CYS A 64 6.15 -10.44 -7.35
N ALA A 65 6.87 -9.55 -6.66
CA ALA A 65 8.33 -9.47 -6.72
C ALA A 65 9.06 -10.61 -5.98
N GLY A 66 8.34 -11.55 -5.35
CA GLY A 66 8.91 -12.69 -4.64
C GLY A 66 9.28 -12.41 -3.18
N TYR A 67 8.67 -11.39 -2.58
CA TYR A 67 8.96 -10.95 -1.21
C TYR A 67 7.69 -10.79 -0.37
N ARG A 68 7.83 -10.93 0.94
CA ARG A 68 6.83 -10.51 1.93
C ARG A 68 7.50 -9.75 3.07
N LEU A 69 6.73 -8.89 3.73
CA LEU A 69 7.18 -8.16 4.91
C LEU A 69 7.45 -9.16 6.05
N ASP A 70 8.52 -8.93 6.82
CA ASP A 70 8.70 -9.67 8.07
C ASP A 70 7.82 -9.08 9.17
N SER A 71 6.83 -9.84 9.63
CA SER A 71 5.93 -9.45 10.73
C SER A 71 6.64 -9.23 12.06
N ARG A 72 7.87 -9.74 12.21
CA ARG A 72 8.71 -9.51 13.39
C ARG A 72 9.51 -8.22 13.33
N SER A 73 9.65 -7.63 12.13
CA SER A 73 10.33 -6.35 11.96
C SER A 73 9.36 -5.20 12.25
N GLY A 74 9.78 -4.26 13.12
CA GLY A 74 9.08 -3.00 13.28
C GLY A 74 9.07 -2.20 11.97
N GLY A 75 8.10 -1.30 11.80
CA GLY A 75 8.08 -0.40 10.62
C GLY A 75 7.72 -1.10 9.31
N HIS A 76 6.85 -2.10 9.33
CA HIS A 76 6.41 -2.82 8.13
C HIS A 76 5.75 -1.91 7.08
N HIS A 77 5.03 -0.84 7.49
CA HIS A 77 4.52 0.17 6.55
C HIS A 77 5.65 0.94 5.85
N VAL A 78 6.64 1.40 6.62
CA VAL A 78 7.82 2.10 6.10
C VAL A 78 8.53 1.20 5.09
N THR A 79 8.74 -0.06 5.45
CA THR A 79 9.35 -1.06 4.57
C THR A 79 8.54 -1.30 3.30
N ALA A 80 7.21 -1.38 3.39
CA ALA A 80 6.36 -1.59 2.22
C ALA A 80 6.49 -0.46 1.20
N PHE A 81 6.41 0.80 1.65
CA PHE A 81 6.53 1.96 0.75
C PHE A 81 7.96 2.22 0.31
N GLU A 82 8.97 1.98 1.15
CA GLU A 82 10.39 2.06 0.74
C GLU A 82 10.72 1.03 -0.36
N ALA A 83 10.14 -0.17 -0.28
CA ALA A 83 10.37 -1.22 -1.25
C ALA A 83 9.61 -1.01 -2.58
N LEU A 84 8.47 -0.31 -2.54
CA LEU A 84 7.55 -0.19 -3.67
C LEU A 84 8.24 0.27 -4.98
N PRO A 85 9.07 1.34 -5.02
CA PRO A 85 9.74 1.77 -6.25
C PRO A 85 10.74 0.74 -6.79
N HIS A 86 11.24 -0.16 -5.93
CA HIS A 86 12.11 -1.25 -6.32
C HIS A 86 11.36 -2.46 -6.88
N CYS A 87 10.02 -2.51 -6.71
CA CYS A 87 9.15 -3.51 -7.32
C CYS A 87 8.58 -3.00 -8.66
N VAL A 88 7.80 -1.92 -8.61
CA VAL A 88 7.00 -1.44 -9.75
C VAL A 88 7.70 -0.40 -10.63
N GLY A 89 8.88 0.07 -10.21
CA GLY A 89 9.71 1.04 -10.93
C GLY A 89 9.64 2.46 -10.38
N ALA A 90 10.49 3.34 -10.91
CA ALA A 90 10.74 4.69 -10.37
C ALA A 90 9.50 5.60 -10.37
N ALA A 91 8.51 5.33 -11.23
CA ALA A 91 7.24 6.06 -11.26
C ALA A 91 6.45 5.96 -9.94
N ALA A 92 6.70 4.95 -9.10
CA ALA A 92 6.08 4.85 -7.78
C ALA A 92 6.75 5.71 -6.70
N ALA A 93 7.94 6.28 -6.93
CA ALA A 93 8.68 7.00 -5.89
C ALA A 93 7.91 8.20 -5.31
N PRO A 94 7.19 9.03 -6.10
CA PRO A 94 6.36 10.10 -5.57
C PRO A 94 5.22 9.58 -4.68
N LEU A 95 4.55 8.50 -5.10
CA LEU A 95 3.47 7.86 -4.34
C LEU A 95 3.99 7.26 -3.03
N ALA A 96 5.11 6.54 -3.07
CA ALA A 96 5.75 5.98 -1.88
C ALA A 96 6.09 7.07 -0.85
N LYS A 97 6.64 8.21 -1.31
CA LYS A 97 6.93 9.35 -0.45
C LYS A 97 5.66 9.96 0.15
N TYR A 98 4.61 10.11 -0.67
CA TYR A 98 3.31 10.61 -0.22
C TYR A 98 2.72 9.73 0.91
N PHE A 99 2.72 8.41 0.73
CA PHE A 99 2.19 7.50 1.74
C PHE A 99 3.03 7.43 3.01
N GLU A 100 4.36 7.59 2.93
CA GLU A 100 5.17 7.70 4.14
C GLU A 100 4.85 8.97 4.96
N VAL A 101 4.51 10.08 4.30
CA VAL A 101 3.99 11.28 5.00
C VAL A 101 2.63 10.98 5.63
N CYS A 102 1.73 10.33 4.89
CA CYS A 102 0.40 9.94 5.39
C CYS A 102 0.47 9.03 6.61
N ARG A 103 1.51 8.21 6.75
CA ARG A 103 1.72 7.32 7.91
C ARG A 103 1.71 8.09 9.23
N ARG A 104 2.30 9.29 9.27
CA ARG A 104 2.31 10.13 10.49
C ARG A 104 0.90 10.58 10.86
N LYS A 105 0.15 11.08 9.88
CA LYS A 105 -1.25 11.49 10.04
C LYS A 105 -2.13 10.31 10.49
N ARG A 106 -1.96 9.14 9.86
CA ARG A 106 -2.62 7.89 10.27
C ARG A 106 -2.35 7.53 11.73
N ASN A 107 -1.09 7.60 12.17
CA ASN A 107 -0.75 7.30 13.56
C ASN A 107 -1.41 8.28 14.54
N GLU A 108 -1.48 9.56 14.19
CA GLU A 108 -2.13 10.59 15.00
C GLU A 108 -3.64 10.32 15.13
N ILE A 109 -4.31 9.94 14.03
CA ILE A 109 -5.72 9.55 14.05
C ILE A 109 -5.96 8.33 14.95
N ASP A 110 -5.13 7.29 14.82
CA ASP A 110 -5.36 6.03 15.55
C ASP A 110 -5.03 6.10 17.05
N TYR A 111 -4.04 6.90 17.43
CA TYR A 111 -3.46 6.83 18.77
C TYR A 111 -3.50 8.14 19.56
N ASP A 112 -3.60 9.30 18.91
CA ASP A 112 -3.43 10.58 19.59
C ASP A 112 -4.76 11.34 19.74
N ARG A 113 -5.47 11.61 18.63
CA ARG A 113 -6.74 12.36 18.67
C ARG A 113 -7.60 12.15 17.43
N ALA A 114 -8.91 12.41 17.59
CA ALA A 114 -9.88 12.41 16.48
C ALA A 114 -9.96 13.76 15.75
N ASN A 115 -10.57 13.74 14.57
CA ASN A 115 -10.76 14.84 13.62
C ASN A 115 -9.45 15.45 13.13
N VAL A 116 -8.49 14.61 12.74
CA VAL A 116 -7.17 15.03 12.25
C VAL A 116 -7.16 15.18 10.72
N ALA A 117 -7.83 14.29 10.00
CA ALA A 117 -7.97 14.37 8.56
C ALA A 117 -9.09 15.34 8.19
N SER A 118 -8.79 16.24 7.26
CA SER A 118 -9.79 17.05 6.59
C SER A 118 -10.40 16.30 5.41
N ARG A 119 -11.56 16.78 4.93
CA ARG A 119 -12.15 16.30 3.68
C ARG A 119 -11.16 16.33 2.50
N ALA A 120 -10.36 17.39 2.41
CA ALA A 120 -9.36 17.53 1.35
C ALA A 120 -8.24 16.48 1.45
N ASP A 121 -7.77 16.18 2.68
CA ASP A 121 -6.80 15.10 2.90
C ASP A 121 -7.35 13.75 2.44
N THR A 122 -8.61 13.48 2.78
CA THR A 122 -9.30 12.24 2.43
C THR A 122 -9.49 12.09 0.93
N ASP A 123 -9.97 13.13 0.26
CA ASP A 123 -10.17 13.10 -1.18
C ASP A 123 -8.82 13.00 -1.92
N GLU A 124 -7.74 13.56 -1.36
CA GLU A 124 -6.39 13.41 -1.91
C GLU A 124 -5.85 11.98 -1.74
N ILE A 125 -5.92 11.39 -0.55
CA ILE A 125 -5.37 10.04 -0.33
C ILE A 125 -6.12 8.99 -1.14
N VAL A 126 -7.43 9.14 -1.34
CA VAL A 126 -8.21 8.27 -2.23
C VAL A 126 -7.67 8.34 -3.65
N ARG A 127 -7.53 9.54 -4.25
CA ARG A 127 -6.95 9.69 -5.59
C ARG A 127 -5.54 9.11 -5.72
N GLN A 128 -4.68 9.35 -4.73
CA GLN A 128 -3.31 8.82 -4.76
C GLN A 128 -3.30 7.29 -4.65
N THR A 129 -4.26 6.71 -3.94
CA THR A 129 -4.41 5.26 -3.80
C THR A 129 -4.94 4.62 -5.08
N GLU A 130 -5.90 5.26 -5.76
CA GLU A 130 -6.36 4.85 -7.10
C GLU A 130 -5.24 4.94 -8.14
N ALA A 131 -4.44 6.02 -8.11
CA ALA A 131 -3.26 6.15 -8.97
C ALA A 131 -2.23 5.05 -8.71
N LEU A 132 -2.02 4.67 -7.45
CA LEU A 132 -1.18 3.54 -7.09
C LEU A 132 -1.77 2.21 -7.58
N GLN A 133 -3.09 2.03 -7.50
CA GLN A 133 -3.76 0.82 -7.98
C GLN A 133 -3.51 0.62 -9.47
N VAL A 134 -3.71 1.66 -10.28
CA VAL A 134 -3.43 1.62 -11.73
C VAL A 134 -1.97 1.24 -11.98
N LEU A 135 -1.03 1.90 -11.31
CA LEU A 135 0.39 1.65 -11.49
C LEU A 135 0.79 0.19 -11.17
N VAL A 136 0.29 -0.34 -10.05
CA VAL A 136 0.60 -1.71 -9.62
C VAL A 136 -0.03 -2.74 -10.56
N GLU A 137 -1.29 -2.56 -10.95
CA GLU A 137 -1.98 -3.48 -11.85
C GLU A 137 -1.35 -3.50 -13.24
N ASP A 138 -1.00 -2.34 -13.79
CA ASP A 138 -0.28 -2.24 -15.06
C ASP A 138 1.05 -2.98 -15.03
N TRP A 139 1.78 -2.87 -13.92
CA TRP A 139 3.04 -3.57 -13.73
C TRP A 139 2.83 -5.09 -13.62
N ILE A 140 1.82 -5.55 -12.87
CA ILE A 140 1.48 -6.98 -12.78
C ILE A 140 1.10 -7.53 -14.15
N ALA A 141 0.26 -6.82 -14.92
CA ALA A 141 -0.14 -7.25 -16.25
C ALA A 141 1.05 -7.39 -17.22
N LYS A 142 2.05 -6.49 -17.11
CA LYS A 142 3.24 -6.51 -17.97
C LYS A 142 4.26 -7.57 -17.57
N GLN A 143 4.56 -7.70 -16.27
CA GLN A 143 5.70 -8.49 -15.77
C GLN A 143 5.29 -9.83 -15.16
N HIS A 144 4.02 -9.98 -14.76
CA HIS A 144 3.52 -11.10 -13.97
C HIS A 144 2.17 -11.59 -14.51
N ARG A 145 2.11 -11.90 -15.81
CA ARG A 145 0.87 -12.26 -16.53
C ARG A 145 0.03 -13.34 -15.84
N ALA A 146 0.68 -14.31 -15.19
CA ALA A 146 0.01 -15.38 -14.44
C ALA A 146 -0.88 -14.86 -13.29
N TRP A 147 -0.70 -13.62 -12.85
CA TRP A 147 -1.45 -12.98 -11.77
C TRP A 147 -2.21 -11.74 -12.21
N SER A 148 -2.28 -11.44 -13.51
CA SER A 148 -3.08 -10.33 -14.04
C SER A 148 -4.57 -10.46 -13.69
N LYS A 149 -5.32 -9.35 -13.70
CA LYS A 149 -6.77 -9.35 -13.51
C LYS A 149 -7.46 -10.13 -14.62
#